data_AF-A0A7K0LLW9-F1
#
_entry.id   AF-A0A7K0LLW9-F1
#
_cell.length_a   1.000
_cell.length_b   1.000
_cell.length_c   1.000
_cell.angle_alpha   90.00
_cell.angle_beta   90.00
_cell.angle_gamma   90.00
#
_symmetry.space_group_name_H-M   'P 1'
#
loop_
_entity.id
_entity.type
_entity.pdbx_description
1 polymer ?
#
loop_
_entity_poly.entity_id
_entity_poly.type
_entity_poly.pdbx_seq_one_letter_code
_entity_poly.pdbx_strand_id
1 'polypeptide(L)'
;MKIVDVICVPGLTGFYVDDQAAILAGAGHDGFDYVGTPITPGFNSIREPGQSLSVMLILDSGEVAHGDCAVVQYSGVGGRDPIFNAIQAKKVIDVSIAPILIGRVIQDFRSIASEIDNFEVDGKRISAGIRYGLTQALLDAVAKSKSVTMAEIIKDEYQTGIEIAVVPMHTQSGDDRYSNVDKMI
;
A
#
# COMPACT_ATOMS: atom_id res chain seq x y z
N MET A 1 -18.76 -16.71 0.48
CA MET A 1 -17.29 -16.63 0.50
C MET A 1 -16.86 -16.10 1.85
N LYS A 2 -15.94 -16.79 2.53
CA LYS A 2 -15.47 -16.48 3.88
C LYS A 2 -13.94 -16.43 3.89
N ILE A 3 -13.37 -15.50 4.67
CA ILE A 3 -11.92 -15.46 4.91
C ILE A 3 -11.57 -16.52 5.96
N VAL A 4 -10.68 -17.44 5.62
CA VAL A 4 -10.27 -18.54 6.49
C VAL A 4 -8.88 -18.34 7.09
N ASP A 5 -8.03 -17.53 6.46
CA ASP A 5 -6.69 -17.20 6.98
C ASP A 5 -6.20 -15.86 6.43
N VAL A 6 -5.22 -15.25 7.11
CA VAL A 6 -4.56 -14.01 6.71
C VAL A 6 -3.05 -14.19 6.81
N ILE A 7 -2.36 -14.04 5.68
CA ILE A 7 -0.91 -14.20 5.60
C ILE A 7 -0.29 -12.86 5.21
N CYS A 8 0.71 -12.42 5.98
CA CYS A 8 1.47 -11.20 5.70
C CYS A 8 2.95 -11.51 5.46
N VAL A 9 3.50 -11.04 4.34
CA VAL A 9 4.89 -11.30 3.91
C VAL A 9 5.60 -9.98 3.57
N PRO A 10 6.74 -9.66 4.20
CA PRO A 10 7.52 -8.48 3.86
C PRO A 10 8.06 -8.53 2.42
N GLY A 11 8.06 -7.38 1.76
CA GLY A 11 8.56 -7.22 0.40
C GLY A 11 9.30 -5.90 0.20
N LEU A 12 9.68 -5.65 -1.06
CA LEU A 12 10.27 -4.40 -1.52
C LEU A 12 9.26 -3.65 -2.40
N THR A 13 9.46 -2.34 -2.56
CA THR A 13 8.71 -1.53 -3.54
C THR A 13 9.53 -1.28 -4.79
N GLY A 14 8.93 -0.63 -5.79
CA GLY A 14 9.62 -0.26 -7.02
C GLY A 14 10.68 0.85 -6.87
N PHE A 15 10.86 1.41 -5.67
CA PHE A 15 11.82 2.49 -5.42
C PHE A 15 12.30 2.54 -3.96
N TYR A 16 12.92 3.65 -3.59
CA TYR A 16 13.48 3.93 -2.27
C TYR A 16 12.53 4.81 -1.45
N VAL A 17 12.74 4.83 -0.14
CA VAL A 17 12.28 5.92 0.72
C VAL A 17 13.44 6.86 0.98
N ASP A 18 13.19 8.14 0.76
CA ASP A 18 14.21 9.18 0.81
C ASP A 18 13.83 10.23 1.87
N ASP A 19 14.81 10.65 2.65
CA ASP A 19 14.68 11.73 3.61
C ASP A 19 14.70 13.08 2.89
N GLN A 20 13.50 13.53 2.53
CA GLN A 20 13.32 14.79 1.82
C GLN A 20 13.93 15.99 2.59
N ALA A 21 13.86 15.99 3.92
CA ALA A 21 14.37 17.10 4.72
C ALA A 21 15.90 17.17 4.63
N ALA A 22 16.59 16.03 4.70
CA ALA A 22 18.05 15.96 4.53
C ALA A 22 18.48 16.36 3.11
N ILE A 23 17.74 15.92 2.09
CA ILE A 23 18.00 16.27 0.68
C ILE A 23 17.84 17.78 0.47
N LEU A 24 16.75 18.38 0.96
CA LEU A 24 16.52 19.83 0.87
C LEU A 24 17.53 20.65 1.69
N ALA A 25 18.12 20.07 2.74
CA ALA A 25 19.21 20.67 3.50
C ALA A 25 20.58 20.60 2.79
N GLY A 26 20.63 20.04 1.58
CA GLY A 26 21.84 20.00 0.76
C GLY A 26 22.70 18.75 0.98
N ALA A 27 22.10 17.60 1.33
CA ALA A 27 22.81 16.33 1.36
C ALA A 27 23.53 16.07 0.02
N GLY A 28 24.81 15.69 0.10
CA GLY A 28 25.61 15.35 -1.08
C GLY A 28 25.28 13.94 -1.60
N HIS A 29 25.90 13.55 -2.70
CA HIS A 29 25.78 12.22 -3.29
C HIS A 29 27.10 11.45 -3.26
N ASP A 30 27.02 10.13 -3.09
CA ASP A 30 28.08 9.18 -3.40
C ASP A 30 27.49 8.08 -4.30
N GLY A 31 27.73 8.21 -5.61
CA GLY A 31 27.06 7.39 -6.61
C GLY A 31 25.54 7.56 -6.57
N PHE A 32 24.83 6.47 -6.29
CA PHE A 32 23.36 6.47 -6.19
C PHE A 32 22.85 6.83 -4.78
N ASP A 33 23.72 6.76 -3.77
CA ASP A 33 23.36 7.07 -2.39
C ASP A 33 23.56 8.54 -2.05
N TYR A 34 23.02 8.95 -0.90
CA TYR A 34 23.24 10.26 -0.31
C TYR A 34 24.23 10.15 0.86
N VAL A 35 25.08 11.16 1.01
CA VAL A 35 26.00 11.29 2.14
C VAL A 35 25.49 12.28 3.18
N GLY A 36 25.74 11.97 4.45
CA GLY A 36 25.35 12.79 5.59
C GLY A 36 24.49 12.04 6.59
N THR A 37 23.75 12.78 7.41
CA THR A 37 22.89 12.24 8.46
C THR A 37 21.43 12.53 8.11
N PRO A 38 20.51 11.55 8.24
CA PRO A 38 19.09 11.83 8.09
C PRO A 38 18.59 12.84 9.15
N ILE A 39 17.62 13.64 8.75
CA ILE A 39 16.93 14.66 9.55
C ILE A 39 15.54 14.15 9.97
N THR A 40 14.85 13.39 9.11
CA THR A 40 13.48 12.93 9.35
C THR A 40 13.47 11.74 10.34
N PRO A 41 12.65 11.77 11.41
CA PRO A 41 12.59 10.67 12.38
C PRO A 41 12.24 9.32 11.74
N GLY A 42 12.97 8.28 12.14
CA GLY A 42 12.77 6.90 11.69
C GLY A 42 13.72 6.46 10.57
N PHE A 43 14.40 7.39 9.90
CA PHE A 43 15.46 7.07 8.95
C PHE A 43 16.79 6.76 9.67
N ASN A 44 17.46 5.71 9.21
CA ASN A 44 18.82 5.29 9.55
C ASN A 44 19.83 5.82 8.52
N SER A 45 19.41 6.00 7.27
CA SER A 45 20.18 6.66 6.20
C SER A 45 19.28 7.58 5.39
N ILE A 46 19.86 8.55 4.67
CA ILE A 46 19.08 9.51 3.86
C ILE A 46 18.28 8.82 2.75
N ARG A 47 18.77 7.68 2.25
CA ARG A 47 18.08 6.80 1.32
C ARG A 47 18.07 5.39 1.90
N GLU A 48 16.90 4.74 1.87
CA GLU A 48 16.72 3.35 2.28
C GLU A 48 15.86 2.59 1.26
N PRO A 49 16.03 1.26 1.12
CA PRO A 49 15.15 0.46 0.29
C PRO A 49 13.70 0.62 0.71
N GLY A 50 12.81 0.90 -0.25
CA GLY A 50 11.39 0.99 0.03
C GLY A 50 10.83 -0.39 0.42
N GLN A 51 10.06 -0.42 1.49
CA GLN A 51 9.47 -1.65 2.03
C GLN A 51 7.98 -1.74 1.69
N SER A 52 7.52 -2.96 1.43
CA SER A 52 6.11 -3.32 1.30
C SER A 52 5.75 -4.46 2.26
N LEU A 53 4.45 -4.68 2.44
CA LEU A 53 3.94 -5.87 3.11
C LEU A 53 2.75 -6.40 2.33
N SER A 54 2.94 -7.53 1.65
CA SER A 54 1.85 -8.22 0.94
C SER A 54 0.92 -8.85 1.95
N VAL A 55 -0.37 -8.60 1.78
CA VAL A 55 -1.48 -9.15 2.56
C VAL A 55 -2.26 -10.10 1.68
N MET A 56 -2.32 -11.36 2.09
CA MET A 56 -3.05 -12.42 1.41
C MET A 56 -4.20 -12.90 2.28
N LEU A 57 -5.42 -12.85 1.75
CA LEU A 57 -6.61 -13.38 2.40
C LEU A 57 -6.96 -14.72 1.75
N ILE A 58 -6.83 -15.79 2.51
CA ILE A 58 -7.20 -17.13 2.05
C ILE A 58 -8.71 -17.26 2.17
N LEU A 59 -9.38 -17.63 1.08
CA LEU A 59 -10.83 -17.78 1.02
C LEU A 59 -11.23 -19.25 1.23
N ASP A 60 -12.46 -19.48 1.68
CA ASP A 60 -13.02 -20.83 1.83
C ASP A 60 -13.18 -21.60 0.51
N SER A 61 -13.14 -20.90 -0.63
CA SER A 61 -13.01 -21.50 -1.97
C SER A 61 -11.61 -22.05 -2.27
N GLY A 62 -10.59 -21.69 -1.48
CA GLY A 62 -9.17 -21.95 -1.76
C GLY A 62 -8.49 -20.86 -2.60
N GLU A 63 -9.24 -19.87 -3.08
CA GLU A 63 -8.64 -18.70 -3.74
C GLU A 63 -7.90 -17.81 -2.73
N VAL A 64 -6.94 -17.03 -3.24
CA VAL A 64 -6.14 -16.10 -2.45
C VAL A 64 -6.34 -14.70 -2.99
N ALA A 65 -6.94 -13.83 -2.19
CA ALA A 65 -7.04 -12.41 -2.50
C ALA A 65 -5.79 -11.66 -2.02
N HIS A 66 -5.37 -10.63 -2.75
CA HIS A 66 -4.07 -10.00 -2.55
C HIS A 66 -4.13 -8.47 -2.55
N GLY A 67 -3.34 -7.84 -1.67
CA GLY A 67 -3.08 -6.41 -1.68
C GLY A 67 -1.74 -6.07 -1.02
N ASP A 68 -1.11 -4.97 -1.44
CA ASP A 68 0.20 -4.57 -0.92
C ASP A 68 0.10 -3.31 -0.07
N CYS A 69 0.59 -3.40 1.16
CA CYS A 69 0.85 -2.23 1.98
C CYS A 69 2.10 -1.52 1.42
N ALA A 70 1.98 -0.24 1.11
CA ALA A 70 3.09 0.57 0.60
C ALA A 70 2.88 2.04 0.97
N VAL A 71 3.97 2.81 0.91
CA VAL A 71 3.98 4.27 1.12
C VAL A 71 4.77 4.97 0.03
N VAL A 72 4.68 6.30 -0.01
CA VAL A 72 5.40 7.14 -0.96
C VAL A 72 6.90 7.25 -0.63
N GLN A 73 7.70 7.66 -1.62
CA GLN A 73 9.13 7.91 -1.48
C GLN A 73 9.47 8.86 -0.32
N TYR A 74 8.76 9.99 -0.22
CA TYR A 74 8.97 11.00 0.82
C TYR A 74 7.99 10.80 1.98
N SER A 75 8.20 9.74 2.75
CA SER A 75 7.45 9.43 3.98
C SER A 75 7.95 10.28 5.16
N GLY A 76 7.10 10.50 6.18
CA GLY A 76 7.47 11.24 7.40
C GLY A 76 7.52 12.77 7.28
N VAL A 77 7.18 13.34 6.12
CA VAL A 77 7.17 14.80 5.86
C VAL A 77 5.80 15.28 5.37
N GLY A 78 5.51 16.57 5.55
CA GLY A 78 4.30 17.20 5.01
C GLY A 78 2.98 16.64 5.57
N GLY A 79 2.98 16.18 6.83
CA GLY A 79 1.81 15.58 7.48
C GLY A 79 1.54 14.12 7.09
N ARG A 80 2.46 13.47 6.36
CA ARG A 80 2.38 12.04 6.05
C ARG A 80 2.76 11.20 7.28
N ASP A 81 2.27 9.97 7.27
CA ASP A 81 2.68 8.96 8.24
C ASP A 81 4.20 8.76 8.26
N PRO A 82 4.77 8.26 9.37
CA PRO A 82 6.18 7.91 9.47
C PRO A 82 6.63 6.91 8.39
N ILE A 83 7.94 6.70 8.30
CA ILE A 83 8.53 5.66 7.46
C ILE A 83 7.85 4.30 7.69
N PHE A 84 7.53 3.61 6.60
CA PHE A 84 6.84 2.32 6.67
C PHE A 84 7.82 1.21 7.04
N ASN A 85 7.48 0.43 8.07
CA ASN A 85 8.24 -0.73 8.50
C ASN A 85 7.38 -1.99 8.37
N ALA A 86 7.78 -2.91 7.50
CA ALA A 86 6.99 -4.10 7.19
C ALA A 86 6.78 -5.02 8.40
N ILE A 87 7.78 -5.13 9.30
CA ILE A 87 7.70 -5.97 10.50
C ILE A 87 6.68 -5.38 11.50
N GLN A 88 6.71 -4.06 11.70
CA GLN A 88 5.74 -3.38 12.57
C GLN A 88 4.32 -3.44 11.97
N ALA A 89 4.19 -3.21 10.66
CA ALA A 89 2.92 -3.34 9.97
C ALA A 89 2.34 -4.76 10.08
N LYS A 90 3.18 -5.79 9.90
CA LYS A 90 2.78 -7.19 10.09
C LYS A 90 2.29 -7.44 11.51
N LYS A 91 2.99 -6.94 12.52
CA LYS A 91 2.56 -7.08 13.92
C LYS A 91 1.18 -6.47 14.15
N VAL A 92 0.91 -5.28 13.61
CA VAL A 92 -0.41 -4.64 13.70
C VAL A 92 -1.48 -5.50 13.02
N ILE A 93 -1.21 -6.01 11.81
CA ILE A 93 -2.19 -6.85 11.11
C ILE A 93 -2.42 -8.16 11.87
N ASP A 94 -1.37 -8.90 12.21
CA ASP A 94 -1.47 -10.20 12.87
C ASP A 94 -2.21 -10.11 14.21
N VAL A 95 -1.96 -9.07 15.01
CA VAL A 95 -2.52 -8.94 16.37
C VAL A 95 -3.90 -8.29 16.38
N SER A 96 -4.11 -7.25 15.57
CA SER A 96 -5.30 -6.40 15.70
C SER A 96 -6.33 -6.61 14.59
N ILE A 97 -5.92 -7.12 13.42
CA ILE A 97 -6.78 -7.12 12.22
C ILE A 97 -7.09 -8.54 11.75
N ALA A 98 -6.13 -9.44 11.72
CA ALA A 98 -6.36 -10.83 11.36
C ALA A 98 -7.48 -11.48 12.21
N PRO A 99 -7.57 -11.26 13.54
CA PRO A 99 -8.64 -11.85 14.34
C PRO A 99 -10.07 -11.40 13.98
N ILE A 100 -10.24 -10.20 13.40
CA ILE A 100 -11.55 -9.69 12.97
C ILE A 100 -11.88 -10.06 11.51
N LEU A 101 -10.86 -10.38 10.71
CA LEU A 101 -11.03 -10.80 9.32
C LEU A 101 -11.23 -12.31 9.20
N ILE A 102 -10.45 -13.10 9.94
CA ILE A 102 -10.59 -14.57 9.93
C ILE A 102 -11.95 -14.93 10.48
N GLY A 103 -12.71 -15.71 9.73
CA GLY A 103 -14.07 -16.05 10.09
C GLY A 103 -15.13 -15.15 9.45
N ARG A 104 -14.73 -14.03 8.83
CA ARG A 104 -15.67 -13.06 8.29
C ARG A 104 -16.19 -13.50 6.92
N VAL A 105 -17.50 -13.37 6.72
CA VAL A 105 -18.13 -13.55 5.42
C VAL A 105 -17.94 -12.28 4.61
N ILE A 106 -17.47 -12.43 3.37
CA ILE A 106 -17.30 -11.32 2.43
C ILE A 106 -18.67 -10.81 2.01
N GLN A 107 -18.88 -9.51 2.17
CA GLN A 107 -20.11 -8.79 1.82
C GLN A 107 -19.84 -7.81 0.67
N ASP A 108 -20.28 -6.56 0.79
CA ASP A 108 -19.89 -5.46 -0.10
C ASP A 108 -18.53 -4.88 0.28
N PHE A 109 -17.79 -4.41 -0.72
CA PHE A 109 -16.48 -3.81 -0.54
C PHE A 109 -16.54 -2.52 0.28
N ARG A 110 -17.50 -1.64 0.01
CA ARG A 110 -17.57 -0.31 0.66
C ARG A 110 -17.70 -0.39 2.17
N SER A 111 -18.56 -1.25 2.69
CA SER A 111 -18.77 -1.43 4.13
C SER A 111 -17.49 -1.89 4.82
N ILE A 112 -16.88 -2.99 4.36
CA ILE A 112 -15.69 -3.56 4.98
C ILE A 112 -14.45 -2.66 4.79
N ALA A 113 -14.33 -2.01 3.64
CA ALA A 113 -13.25 -1.05 3.40
C ALA A 113 -13.38 0.17 4.30
N SER A 114 -14.59 0.69 4.52
CA SER A 114 -14.82 1.81 5.44
C SER A 114 -14.51 1.44 6.89
N GLU A 115 -14.81 0.22 7.31
CA GLU A 115 -14.46 -0.26 8.65
C GLU A 115 -12.94 -0.31 8.84
N ILE A 116 -12.22 -0.95 7.91
CA ILE A 116 -10.75 -1.02 7.96
C ILE A 116 -10.11 0.36 7.82
N ASP A 117 -10.66 1.20 6.94
CA ASP A 117 -10.14 2.55 6.74
C ASP A 117 -10.27 3.38 8.02
N ASN A 118 -11.28 3.16 8.86
CA ASN A 118 -11.46 3.85 10.14
C ASN A 118 -10.97 3.04 11.34
N PHE A 119 -10.29 1.91 11.14
CA PHE A 119 -9.85 1.05 12.21
C PHE A 119 -8.79 1.74 13.09
N GLU A 120 -8.91 1.58 14.40
CA GLU A 120 -8.01 2.18 15.38
C GLU A 120 -7.33 1.12 16.25
N VAL A 121 -6.07 1.36 16.57
CA VAL A 121 -5.30 0.63 17.59
C VAL A 121 -4.86 1.66 18.61
N ASP A 122 -5.18 1.42 19.88
CA ASP A 122 -4.88 2.33 21.00
C ASP A 122 -5.37 3.78 20.78
N GLY A 123 -6.57 3.92 20.22
CA GLY A 123 -7.21 5.23 19.93
C GLY A 123 -6.52 6.01 18.80
N LYS A 124 -5.68 5.35 18.01
CA LYS A 124 -5.05 5.92 16.82
C LYS A 124 -5.43 5.12 15.60
N ARG A 125 -5.89 5.82 14.57
CA ARG A 125 -6.13 5.24 13.25
C ARG A 125 -4.87 4.57 12.72
N ILE A 126 -5.01 3.36 12.20
CA ILE A 126 -3.89 2.63 11.60
C ILE A 126 -3.31 3.39 10.39
N SER A 127 -2.02 3.18 10.10
CA SER A 127 -1.31 3.95 9.08
C SER A 127 -1.95 3.77 7.69
N ALA A 128 -1.87 4.82 6.87
CA ALA A 128 -2.37 4.83 5.51
C ALA A 128 -1.82 3.66 4.69
N GLY A 129 -0.55 3.29 4.87
CA GLY A 129 0.04 2.14 4.16
C GLY A 129 -0.64 0.81 4.50
N ILE A 130 -0.99 0.59 5.77
CA ILE A 130 -1.72 -0.63 6.20
C ILE A 130 -3.15 -0.61 5.66
N ARG A 131 -3.85 0.52 5.79
CA ARG A 131 -5.21 0.69 5.25
C ARG A 131 -5.25 0.45 3.75
N TYR A 132 -4.25 0.98 3.03
CA TYR A 132 -4.12 0.83 1.59
C TYR A 132 -3.99 -0.64 1.18
N GLY A 133 -3.09 -1.40 1.79
CA GLY A 133 -2.89 -2.81 1.46
C GLY A 133 -4.09 -3.70 1.81
N LEU A 134 -4.68 -3.49 2.99
CA LEU A 134 -5.85 -4.26 3.41
C LEU A 134 -7.07 -4.01 2.54
N THR A 135 -7.36 -2.76 2.20
CA THR A 135 -8.52 -2.44 1.36
C THR A 135 -8.35 -2.95 -0.07
N GLN A 136 -7.13 -2.99 -0.61
CA GLN A 136 -6.85 -3.71 -1.87
C GLN A 136 -7.16 -5.21 -1.76
N ALA A 137 -6.66 -5.89 -0.74
CA ALA A 137 -6.90 -7.32 -0.55
C ALA A 137 -8.39 -7.64 -0.37
N LEU A 138 -9.13 -6.76 0.30
CA LEU A 138 -10.58 -6.86 0.47
C LEU A 138 -11.33 -6.63 -0.84
N LEU A 139 -10.92 -5.66 -1.65
CA LEU A 139 -11.50 -5.41 -2.97
C LEU A 139 -11.34 -6.65 -3.86
N ASP A 140 -10.13 -7.22 -3.88
CA ASP A 140 -9.84 -8.43 -4.63
C ASP A 140 -10.64 -9.64 -4.12
N ALA A 141 -10.83 -9.75 -2.79
CA ALA A 141 -11.64 -10.80 -2.19
C ALA A 141 -13.13 -10.70 -2.58
N VAL A 142 -13.69 -9.49 -2.60
CA VAL A 142 -15.06 -9.23 -3.06
C VAL A 142 -15.19 -9.56 -4.55
N ALA A 143 -14.23 -9.14 -5.38
CA ALA A 143 -14.20 -9.44 -6.80
C ALA A 143 -14.21 -10.95 -7.08
N LYS A 144 -13.31 -11.70 -6.41
CA LYS A 144 -13.25 -13.17 -6.47
C LYS A 144 -14.55 -13.82 -6.03
N SER A 145 -15.13 -13.35 -4.92
CA SER A 145 -16.40 -13.89 -4.39
C SER A 145 -17.60 -13.79 -5.35
N LYS A 146 -17.56 -12.82 -6.28
CA LYS A 146 -18.58 -12.58 -7.28
C LYS A 146 -18.14 -13.02 -8.69
N SER A 147 -16.92 -13.53 -8.84
CA SER A 147 -16.30 -13.90 -10.11
C SER A 147 -16.33 -12.78 -11.16
N VAL A 148 -16.06 -11.55 -10.72
CA VAL A 148 -15.97 -10.35 -11.56
C VAL A 148 -14.64 -9.63 -11.30
N THR A 149 -14.32 -8.61 -12.09
CA THR A 149 -13.13 -7.79 -11.89
C THR A 149 -13.31 -6.81 -10.73
N MET A 150 -12.21 -6.37 -10.12
CA MET A 150 -12.23 -5.30 -9.12
C MET A 150 -12.81 -3.99 -9.68
N ALA A 151 -12.62 -3.72 -10.98
CA ALA A 151 -13.19 -2.54 -11.64
C ALA A 151 -14.73 -2.59 -11.68
N GLU A 152 -15.32 -3.77 -11.92
CA GLU A 152 -16.77 -3.97 -11.85
C GLU A 152 -17.30 -3.76 -10.43
N ILE A 153 -16.59 -4.23 -9.40
CA ILE A 153 -16.96 -3.96 -7.99
C ILE A 153 -17.01 -2.46 -7.71
N ILE A 154 -15.97 -1.72 -8.08
CA ILE A 154 -15.94 -0.26 -7.88
C ILE A 154 -17.05 0.42 -8.68
N LYS A 155 -17.22 0.05 -9.95
CA LYS A 155 -18.25 0.63 -10.81
C LYS A 155 -19.64 0.49 -10.19
N ASP A 156 -19.97 -0.71 -9.73
CA ASP A 156 -21.30 -1.06 -9.21
C ASP A 156 -21.55 -0.46 -7.83
N GLU A 157 -20.62 -0.63 -6.89
CA GLU A 157 -20.82 -0.18 -5.50
C GLU A 157 -20.72 1.34 -5.33
N TYR A 158 -19.95 2.02 -6.20
CA TYR A 158 -19.90 3.49 -6.25
C TYR A 158 -20.89 4.10 -7.24
N GLN A 159 -21.69 3.27 -7.93
CA GLN A 159 -22.72 3.71 -8.87
C GLN A 159 -22.20 4.73 -9.89
N THR A 160 -20.98 4.51 -10.38
CA THR A 160 -20.26 5.48 -11.20
C THR A 160 -20.97 5.76 -12.54
N GLY A 161 -21.75 4.81 -13.05
CA GLY A 161 -22.49 4.93 -14.31
C GLY A 161 -21.61 4.96 -15.57
N ILE A 162 -20.29 4.78 -15.42
CA ILE A 162 -19.34 4.84 -16.55
C ILE A 162 -19.09 3.46 -17.15
N GLU A 163 -18.76 3.43 -18.43
CA GLU A 163 -18.22 2.23 -19.07
C GLU A 163 -16.79 1.96 -18.59
N ILE A 164 -16.44 0.69 -18.38
CA ILE A 164 -15.07 0.31 -18.07
C ILE A 164 -14.30 0.33 -19.39
N ALA A 165 -13.43 1.32 -19.56
CA ALA A 165 -12.66 1.54 -20.76
C ALA A 165 -11.18 1.79 -20.41
N VAL A 166 -10.33 1.79 -21.44
CA VAL A 166 -8.92 2.12 -21.29
C VAL A 166 -8.75 3.54 -20.75
N VAL A 167 -7.89 3.70 -19.75
CA VAL A 167 -7.53 5.00 -19.18
C VAL A 167 -6.17 5.42 -19.73
N PRO A 168 -6.00 6.67 -20.21
CA PRO A 168 -4.70 7.18 -20.63
C PRO A 168 -3.64 7.04 -19.52
N MET A 169 -2.50 6.46 -19.86
CA MET A 169 -1.40 6.27 -18.91
C MET A 169 -0.50 7.50 -18.89
N HIS A 170 -0.23 8.03 -17.70
CA HIS A 170 0.80 9.04 -17.47
C HIS A 170 2.10 8.37 -17.04
N THR A 171 3.21 8.72 -17.69
CA THR A 171 4.55 8.18 -17.41
C THR A 171 5.45 9.26 -16.81
N GLN A 172 6.40 8.87 -15.96
CA GLN A 172 7.34 9.76 -15.28
C GLN A 172 8.80 9.39 -15.61
N SER A 173 9.64 10.37 -15.92
CA SER A 173 11.01 10.15 -16.43
C SER A 173 12.09 10.18 -15.35
N GLY A 174 11.77 10.64 -14.15
CA GLY A 174 12.78 10.98 -13.15
C GLY A 174 13.75 12.05 -13.67
N ASP A 175 15.00 12.02 -13.20
CA ASP A 175 16.00 13.02 -13.58
C ASP A 175 16.53 12.85 -15.01
N ASP A 176 16.55 11.62 -15.54
CA ASP A 176 16.97 11.30 -16.92
C ASP A 176 15.85 11.61 -17.94
N ARG A 177 15.45 12.87 -17.96
CA ARG A 177 14.29 13.36 -18.73
C ARG A 177 14.41 13.25 -20.24
N TYR A 178 15.60 12.97 -20.78
CA TYR A 178 15.81 12.82 -22.21
C TYR A 178 15.72 11.35 -22.61
N SER A 179 16.61 10.51 -22.07
CA SER A 179 16.67 9.10 -22.45
C SER A 179 15.42 8.34 -22.02
N ASN A 180 14.78 8.72 -20.90
CA ASN A 180 13.57 8.04 -20.46
C ASN A 180 12.32 8.46 -21.24
N VAL A 181 12.30 9.61 -21.90
CA VAL A 181 11.17 9.96 -22.79
C VAL A 181 11.13 9.02 -23.99
N ASP A 182 12.29 8.68 -24.55
CA ASP A 182 12.38 7.73 -25.67
C ASP A 182 11.93 6.31 -25.26
N LYS A 183 12.11 5.92 -23.99
CA LYS A 183 11.69 4.61 -23.45
C LYS A 183 10.18 4.52 -23.15
N MET A 184 9.48 5.65 -23.11
CA MET A 184 8.05 5.69 -22.79
C MET A 184 7.14 5.49 -24.01
N ILE A 185 7.73 5.54 -25.21
CA ILE A 185 7.07 5.31 -26.50
C ILE A 185 7.04 3.81 -26.78
#